data_AF-A0A3A0F3H7-F1
#
_entry.id   AF-A0A3A0F3H7-F1
#
_cell.length_a   1.000
_cell.length_b   1.000
_cell.length_c   1.000
_cell.angle_alpha   90.00
_cell.angle_beta   90.00
_cell.angle_gamma   90.00
#
_symmetry.space_group_name_H-M   'P 1'
#
loop_
_entity.id
_entity.type
_entity.pdbx_description
1 polymer ?
#
loop_
_entity_poly.entity_id
_entity_poly.type
_entity_poly.pdbx_seq_one_letter_code
_entity_poly.pdbx_strand_id
1 'polypeptide(L)'
;DDDYDPLLRWFCYMPFEHSESLDDQDESLRLFAALRDDPLAGGAWRWAVRHHEIIERFGRFPHRNAILGRESTPEELEFLEQPGSSF
;
A
#
# COMPACT_ATOMS: atom_id res chain seq x y z
N ASP A 1 -1.67 -8.80 19.24
CA ASP A 1 -1.60 -7.33 18.97
C ASP A 1 -2.94 -6.64 19.19
N ASP A 2 -4.03 -7.38 19.41
CA ASP A 2 -5.35 -6.82 19.76
C ASP A 2 -5.40 -6.04 21.09
N ASP A 3 -4.35 -6.11 21.91
CA ASP A 3 -4.23 -5.34 23.16
C ASP A 3 -3.82 -3.87 22.94
N TYR A 4 -3.48 -3.48 21.70
CA TYR A 4 -3.06 -2.12 21.36
C TYR A 4 -4.19 -1.32 20.68
N ASP A 5 -4.15 0.00 20.87
CA ASP A 5 -5.07 0.93 20.19
C ASP A 5 -5.03 0.72 18.66
N PRO A 6 -6.20 0.59 17.99
CA PRO A 6 -6.29 0.39 16.54
C PRO A 6 -5.52 1.40 15.70
N LEU A 7 -5.43 2.66 16.13
CA LEU A 7 -4.67 3.70 15.42
C LEU A 7 -3.16 3.50 15.54
N LEU A 8 -2.67 3.01 16.70
CA LEU A 8 -1.26 2.65 16.86
C LEU A 8 -0.91 1.43 16.02
N ARG A 9 -1.81 0.43 15.97
CA ARG A 9 -1.67 -0.73 15.10
C ARG A 9 -1.58 -0.32 13.64
N TRP A 10 -2.50 0.54 13.16
CA TRP A 10 -2.43 1.12 11.81
C TRP A 10 -1.04 1.70 11.56
N PHE A 11 -0.56 2.62 12.41
CA PHE A 11 0.76 3.23 12.21
C PHE A 11 1.89 2.19 12.12
N CYS A 12 1.85 1.14 12.94
CA CYS A 12 2.82 0.05 12.90
C CYS A 12 2.71 -0.84 11.65
N TYR A 13 1.56 -0.88 10.97
CA TYR A 13 1.34 -1.67 9.77
C TYR A 13 1.76 -0.94 8.48
N MET A 14 1.77 0.39 8.50
CA MET A 14 2.17 1.23 7.35
C MET A 14 3.51 0.85 6.68
N PRO A 15 4.57 0.42 7.40
CA PRO A 15 5.81 -0.01 6.75
C PRO A 15 5.62 -1.17 5.75
N PHE A 16 4.71 -2.10 6.04
CA PHE A 16 4.39 -3.21 5.12
C PHE A 16 3.65 -2.68 3.88
N GLU A 17 2.65 -1.82 4.08
CA GLU A 17 1.89 -1.16 3.00
C GLU A 17 2.79 -0.34 2.07
N HIS A 18 3.85 0.28 2.60
CA HIS A 18 4.77 1.11 1.82
C HIS A 18 5.98 0.36 1.22
N SER A 19 6.11 -0.93 1.48
CA SER A 19 7.18 -1.77 0.93
C SER A 19 6.94 -2.10 -0.55
N GLU A 20 8.02 -2.17 -1.33
CA GLU A 20 7.99 -2.64 -2.73
C GLU A 20 8.32 -4.16 -2.80
N SER A 21 7.71 -4.95 -1.92
CA SER A 21 7.83 -6.40 -1.83
C SER A 21 6.44 -7.02 -1.77
N LEU A 22 6.16 -8.03 -2.61
CA LEU A 22 4.84 -8.67 -2.64
C LEU A 22 4.54 -9.41 -1.32
N ASP A 23 5.54 -10.06 -0.73
CA ASP A 23 5.38 -10.75 0.57
C ASP A 23 5.00 -9.77 1.69
N ASP A 24 5.57 -8.55 1.66
CA ASP A 24 5.21 -7.50 2.63
C ASP A 24 3.81 -6.96 2.37
N GLN A 25 3.38 -6.89 1.11
CA GLN A 25 2.03 -6.48 0.76
C GLN A 25 0.99 -7.52 1.19
N ASP A 26 1.28 -8.81 1.07
CA ASP A 26 0.42 -9.87 1.58
C ASP A 26 0.29 -9.79 3.11
N GLU A 27 1.38 -9.49 3.83
CA GLU A 27 1.35 -9.25 5.27
C GLU A 27 0.59 -7.96 5.63
N SER A 28 0.76 -6.89 4.84
CA SER A 28 -0.04 -5.67 4.96
C SER A 28 -1.54 -5.99 4.88
N LEU A 29 -1.96 -6.78 3.89
CA LEU A 29 -3.35 -7.20 3.79
C LEU A 29 -3.80 -8.00 5.02
N ARG A 30 -2.99 -8.95 5.49
CA ARG A 30 -3.34 -9.73 6.69
C ARG A 30 -3.55 -8.82 7.92
N LEU A 31 -2.67 -7.83 8.12
CA LEU A 31 -2.70 -6.91 9.27
C LEU A 31 -3.85 -5.91 9.18
N PHE A 32 -4.03 -5.26 8.04
CA PHE A 32 -5.09 -4.26 7.86
C PHE A 32 -6.49 -4.87 7.81
N ALA A 33 -6.63 -6.15 7.43
CA ALA A 33 -7.90 -6.87 7.51
C ALA A 33 -8.42 -6.93 8.95
N ALA A 34 -7.54 -7.01 9.95
CA ALA A 34 -7.91 -7.03 11.37
C ALA A 34 -8.49 -5.69 11.86
N LEU A 35 -8.23 -4.59 11.15
CA LEU A 35 -8.75 -3.26 11.49
C LEU A 35 -10.05 -2.91 10.75
N ARG A 36 -10.46 -3.71 9.76
CA ARG A 36 -11.48 -3.35 8.76
C ARG A 36 -12.81 -2.86 9.34
N ASP A 37 -13.24 -3.46 10.45
CA ASP A 37 -14.53 -3.15 11.08
C ASP A 37 -14.41 -2.10 12.21
N ASP A 38 -13.20 -1.60 12.47
CA ASP A 38 -12.98 -0.53 13.44
C ASP A 38 -13.50 0.82 12.92
N PRO A 39 -14.25 1.59 13.73
CA PRO A 39 -14.86 2.85 13.29
C PRO A 39 -13.86 3.96 12.94
N LEU A 40 -12.63 3.91 13.47
CA LEU A 40 -11.59 4.92 13.23
C LEU A 40 -10.52 4.42 12.26
N ALA A 41 -10.07 3.17 12.41
CA ALA A 41 -8.98 2.60 11.64
C ALA A 41 -9.43 1.76 10.43
N GLY A 42 -10.70 1.33 10.36
CA GLY A 42 -11.18 0.44 9.28
C GLY A 42 -11.10 1.03 7.88
N GLY A 43 -11.08 2.36 7.78
CA GLY A 43 -10.84 3.05 6.53
C GLY A 43 -9.47 2.77 5.89
N ALA A 44 -8.48 2.29 6.67
CA ALA A 44 -7.13 1.98 6.19
C ALA A 44 -7.08 0.73 5.30
N TRP A 45 -7.99 -0.22 5.50
CA TRP A 45 -8.06 -1.47 4.72
C TRP A 45 -8.07 -1.23 3.20
N ARG A 46 -8.83 -0.23 2.74
CA ARG A 46 -8.93 0.07 1.30
C ARG A 46 -7.61 0.54 0.69
N TRP A 47 -6.73 1.13 1.49
CA TRP A 47 -5.44 1.62 1.04
C TRP A 47 -4.45 0.47 0.94
N ALA A 48 -4.45 -0.45 1.92
CA ALA A 48 -3.62 -1.65 1.87
C ALA A 48 -3.91 -2.47 0.59
N VAL A 49 -5.20 -2.62 0.23
CA VAL A 49 -5.62 -3.26 -1.02
C VAL A 49 -5.06 -2.53 -2.26
N ARG A 50 -5.15 -1.20 -2.31
CA ARG A 50 -4.64 -0.42 -3.45
C ARG A 50 -3.12 -0.47 -3.57
N HIS A 51 -2.40 -0.47 -2.46
CA HIS A 51 -0.94 -0.64 -2.47
C HIS A 51 -0.56 -2.02 -3.00
N HIS A 52 -1.24 -3.07 -2.52
CA HIS A 52 -1.04 -4.44 -2.99
C HIS A 52 -1.27 -4.55 -4.49
N GLU A 53 -2.40 -4.06 -5.02
CA GLU A 53 -2.72 -4.10 -6.46
C GLU A 53 -1.63 -3.43 -7.33
N ILE A 54 -1.03 -2.34 -6.87
CA ILE A 54 0.07 -1.66 -7.59
C ILE A 54 1.33 -2.53 -7.57
N ILE A 55 1.69 -3.09 -6.42
CA ILE A 55 2.88 -3.94 -6.29
C ILE A 55 2.70 -5.27 -7.02
N GLU A 56 1.52 -5.88 -6.99
CA GLU A 56 1.19 -7.08 -7.76
C GLU A 56 1.36 -6.81 -9.27
N ARG A 57 0.90 -5.64 -9.75
CA ARG A 57 0.96 -5.28 -11.17
C ARG A 57 2.36 -4.88 -11.64
N PHE A 58 3.08 -4.08 -10.86
CA PHE A 58 4.33 -3.43 -11.31
C PHE A 58 5.59 -3.88 -10.55
N GLY A 59 5.44 -4.60 -9.43
CA GLY A 59 6.53 -4.98 -8.54
C GLY A 59 7.17 -3.81 -7.77
N ARG A 60 6.65 -2.58 -7.94
CA ARG A 60 7.14 -1.33 -7.35
C ARG A 60 6.08 -0.25 -7.45
N PHE A 61 6.28 0.89 -6.79
CA PHE A 61 5.42 2.07 -6.94
C PHE A 61 5.91 2.98 -8.06
N PRO A 62 5.20 3.10 -9.21
CA PRO A 62 5.69 3.87 -10.35
C PRO A 62 5.88 5.36 -10.05
N HIS A 63 5.09 5.93 -9.14
CA HIS A 63 5.22 7.34 -8.75
C HIS A 63 6.54 7.64 -8.04
N ARG A 64 7.25 6.61 -7.53
CA ARG A 64 8.59 6.75 -6.94
C ARG A 64 9.71 6.67 -7.97
N ASN A 65 9.43 6.37 -9.24
CA ASN A 65 10.47 6.13 -10.24
C ASN A 65 11.38 7.36 -10.44
N ALA A 66 10.79 8.55 -10.60
CA ALA A 66 11.57 9.76 -10.83
C ALA A 66 12.50 10.12 -9.65
N ILE A 67 12.01 10.03 -8.41
CA ILE A 67 12.81 10.38 -7.22
C ILE A 67 13.89 9.32 -6.93
N LEU A 68 13.69 8.07 -7.34
CA LEU A 68 14.67 6.98 -7.21
C LEU A 68 15.58 6.82 -8.44
N GLY A 69 15.45 7.68 -9.47
CA GLY A 69 16.26 7.61 -10.69
C GLY A 69 15.99 6.38 -11.56
N ARG A 70 14.78 5.81 -11.49
CA ARG A 70 14.35 4.64 -12.28
C ARG A 70 13.67 5.09 -13.57
N GLU A 71 13.94 4.40 -14.67
CA GLU A 71 13.17 4.55 -15.90
C GLU A 71 11.81 3.87 -15.77
N SER A 72 10.74 4.58 -16.16
CA SER A 72 9.38 4.05 -16.22
C SER A 72 9.14 3.33 -17.54
N THR A 73 8.47 2.20 -17.48
CA THR A 73 7.92 1.49 -18.65
C THR A 73 6.74 2.26 -19.27
N PRO A 74 6.37 1.99 -20.53
CA PRO A 74 5.18 2.58 -21.14
C PRO A 74 3.90 2.34 -20.32
N GLU A 75 3.73 1.15 -19.76
CA GLU A 75 2.55 0.79 -18.95
C GLU A 75 2.50 1.55 -17.62
N GLU A 76 3.67 1.78 -17.00
CA GLU A 76 3.79 2.63 -15.81
C GLU A 76 3.49 4.09 -16.13
N LEU A 77 3.93 4.60 -17.29
CA LEU A 77 3.64 5.98 -17.72
C LEU A 77 2.13 6.18 -17.95
N GLU A 78 1.48 5.27 -18.67
CA GLU A 78 0.03 5.31 -18.87
C GLU A 78 -0.73 5.24 -17.54
N PHE A 79 -0.28 4.39 -16.60
CA PHE A 79 -0.86 4.31 -15.27
C PHE A 79 -0.71 5.62 -14.50
N LEU A 80 0.45 6.30 -14.59
CA LEU A 80 0.69 7.57 -13.89
C LEU A 80 -0.24 8.70 -14.33
N GLU A 81 -0.82 8.63 -15.53
CA GLU A 81 -1.81 9.59 -16.02
C GLU A 81 -3.23 9.39 -15.42
N GLN A 82 -3.49 8.26 -14.77
CA GLN A 82 -4.79 7.90 -14.22
C GLN A 82 -5.01 8.42 -12.79
N PRO A 83 -6.25 8.69 -12.36
CA PRO A 83 -6.54 9.01 -10.96
C PRO A 83 -6.13 7.88 -10.01
N GLY A 84 -5.56 8.23 -8.86
CA GLY A 84 -5.11 7.23 -7.88
C GLY A 84 -3.81 6.54 -8.24
N SER A 85 -3.01 7.10 -9.14
CA SER A 85 -1.67 6.60 -9.49
C SER A 85 -0.57 6.98 -8.48
N SER A 86 -0.89 7.83 -7.51
CA SER A 86 0.00 8.29 -6.44
C SER A 86 -0.74 8.43 -5.11
N PHE A 87 -0.19 7.84 -4.05
CA PHE A 87 -0.58 8.04 -2.66
C PHE A 87 0.54 7.50 -1.75
#